data_AF-A0A917TLI2-F1
#
_entry.id   AF-A0A917TLI2-F1
#
_cell.length_a   1.000
_cell.length_b   1.000
_cell.length_c   1.000
_cell.angle_alpha   90.00
_cell.angle_beta   90.00
_cell.angle_gamma   90.00
#
_symmetry.space_group_name_H-M   'P 1'
#
loop_
_entity.id
_entity.type
_entity.pdbx_description
1 polymer ?
#
loop_
_entity_poly.entity_id
_entity_poly.type
_entity_poly.pdbx_seq_one_letter_code
_entity_poly.pdbx_strand_id
1 'polypeptide(L)'
;MQATATKTAGQELANTLRRYFKVGTRTRRYRNGSDLHEQMLEALQLASQYPGYYSERTEKPLRAGFGVWLAYTKHVGGYRINGVLRRRITEMSPYQFAAFLGRMVDAGVTNAGQGEVFFQRMTHAI
;
A
#
# COMPACT_ATOMS: atom_id res chain seq x y z
N MET A 1 -15.32 30.22 7.75
CA MET A 1 -15.52 28.88 7.13
C MET A 1 -14.18 28.16 7.18
N GLN A 2 -14.08 27.06 7.96
CA GLN A 2 -12.86 26.26 7.97
C GLN A 2 -12.78 25.48 6.65
N ALA A 3 -11.71 25.66 5.89
CA ALA A 3 -11.46 24.85 4.71
C ALA A 3 -11.22 23.41 5.16
N THR A 4 -12.15 22.50 4.84
CA THR A 4 -11.91 21.06 5.00
C THR A 4 -10.74 20.68 4.09
N ALA A 5 -9.60 20.34 4.69
CA ALA A 5 -8.42 19.90 3.94
C ALA A 5 -8.77 18.68 3.07
N THR A 6 -8.60 18.81 1.75
CA THR A 6 -8.78 17.71 0.80
C THR A 6 -7.79 16.60 1.15
N LYS A 7 -8.29 15.37 1.34
CA LYS A 7 -7.42 14.21 1.59
C LYS A 7 -6.55 13.93 0.37
N THR A 8 -5.30 13.54 0.60
CA THR A 8 -4.42 13.11 -0.49
C THR A 8 -4.84 11.75 -1.03
N ALA A 9 -4.45 11.41 -2.27
CA ALA A 9 -4.75 10.11 -2.87
C ALA A 9 -4.22 8.94 -2.02
N GLY A 10 -3.04 9.09 -1.42
CA GLY A 10 -2.46 8.13 -0.50
C GLY A 10 -3.25 7.99 0.80
N GLN A 11 -3.76 9.09 1.35
CA GLN A 11 -4.66 9.05 2.51
C GLN A 11 -5.99 8.37 2.18
N GLU A 12 -6.56 8.61 0.99
CA GLU A 12 -7.76 7.94 0.52
C GLU A 12 -7.55 6.44 0.34
N LEU A 13 -6.42 6.04 -0.27
CA LEU A 13 -6.03 4.65 -0.42
C LEU A 13 -5.89 3.96 0.95
N ALA A 14 -5.08 4.53 1.85
CA ALA A 14 -4.83 3.95 3.17
C ALA A 14 -6.14 3.77 3.96
N ASN A 15 -7.02 4.77 3.92
CA ASN A 15 -8.33 4.69 4.58
C ASN A 15 -9.25 3.66 3.93
N THR A 16 -9.20 3.51 2.60
CA THR A 16 -10.00 2.52 1.87
C THR A 16 -9.55 1.11 2.20
N LEU A 17 -8.25 0.82 2.22
CA LEU A 17 -7.69 -0.47 2.64
C LEU A 17 -8.09 -0.81 4.09
N ARG A 18 -7.92 0.14 5.01
CA ARG A 18 -8.31 -0.06 6.42
C ARG A 18 -9.79 -0.37 6.58
N ARG A 19 -10.65 0.38 5.89
CA ARG A 19 -12.10 0.17 5.92
C ARG A 19 -12.49 -1.17 5.31
N TYR A 20 -11.99 -1.47 4.11
CA TYR A 20 -12.34 -2.68 3.37
C TYR A 20 -11.91 -3.95 4.13
N PHE A 21 -10.68 -3.97 4.63
CA PHE A 21 -10.16 -5.11 5.38
C PHE A 21 -10.51 -5.11 6.87
N LYS A 22 -11.25 -4.09 7.37
CA LYS A 22 -11.59 -3.91 8.80
C LYS A 22 -10.34 -3.94 9.70
N VAL A 23 -9.35 -3.15 9.33
CA VAL A 23 -8.04 -3.08 10.01
C VAL A 23 -7.96 -1.86 10.91
N GLY A 24 -7.75 -2.11 12.21
CA GLY A 24 -7.44 -1.10 13.21
C GLY A 24 -5.97 -1.17 13.67
N THR A 25 -5.58 -0.27 14.56
CA THR A 25 -4.19 -0.15 15.04
C THR A 25 -3.65 -1.40 15.73
N ARG A 26 -4.53 -2.25 16.27
CA ARG A 26 -4.19 -3.50 16.98
C ARG A 26 -4.37 -4.76 16.13
N THR A 27 -4.80 -4.62 14.87
CA THR A 27 -4.99 -5.78 14.00
C THR A 27 -3.64 -6.45 13.72
N ARG A 28 -3.59 -7.78 13.88
CA ARG A 28 -2.41 -8.59 13.58
C ARG A 28 -2.33 -8.89 12.09
N ARG A 29 -1.12 -9.17 11.58
CA ARG A 29 -0.86 -9.47 10.16
C ARG A 29 -1.69 -10.64 9.64
N TYR A 30 -1.78 -11.71 10.42
CA TYR A 30 -2.53 -12.90 10.06
C TYR A 30 -3.93 -12.88 10.66
N ARG A 31 -4.94 -13.17 9.83
CA ARG A 31 -6.34 -13.34 10.25
C ARG A 31 -6.91 -14.58 9.57
N ASN A 32 -7.37 -15.55 10.37
CA ASN A 32 -7.95 -16.80 9.88
C ASN A 32 -7.05 -17.53 8.87
N GLY A 33 -5.74 -17.56 9.13
CA GLY A 33 -4.75 -18.20 8.24
C GLY A 33 -4.32 -17.36 7.03
N SER A 34 -4.94 -16.20 6.79
CA SER A 34 -4.58 -15.33 5.67
C SER A 34 -3.67 -14.16 6.08
N ASP A 35 -2.73 -13.81 5.23
CA ASP A 35 -1.87 -12.62 5.39
C ASP A 35 -2.58 -11.36 4.84
N LEU A 36 -2.88 -10.42 5.73
CA LEU A 36 -3.54 -9.17 5.35
C LEU A 36 -2.67 -8.28 4.47
N HIS A 37 -1.35 -8.39 4.52
CA HIS A 37 -0.48 -7.61 3.62
C HIS A 37 -0.66 -8.09 2.18
N GLU A 38 -0.66 -9.40 1.97
CA GLU A 38 -0.84 -10.01 0.65
C GLU A 38 -2.23 -9.69 0.09
N GLN A 39 -3.28 -9.83 0.91
CA GLN A 39 -4.65 -9.47 0.51
C GLN A 39 -4.78 -7.99 0.12
N MET A 40 -4.12 -7.07 0.84
CA MET A 40 -4.13 -5.66 0.49
C MET A 40 -3.46 -5.40 -0.86
N LEU A 41 -2.31 -6.04 -1.12
CA LEU A 41 -1.59 -5.93 -2.39
C LEU A 41 -2.39 -6.52 -3.56
N GLU A 42 -2.98 -7.69 -3.36
CA GLU A 42 -3.88 -8.34 -4.30
C GLU A 42 -5.06 -7.44 -4.65
N ALA A 43 -5.65 -6.73 -3.67
CA ALA A 43 -6.73 -5.80 -3.94
C ALA A 43 -6.34 -4.65 -4.89
N LEU A 44 -5.10 -4.14 -4.80
CA LEU A 44 -4.59 -3.12 -5.74
C LEU A 44 -4.48 -3.68 -7.16
N GLN A 45 -3.96 -4.90 -7.28
CA GLN A 45 -3.84 -5.60 -8.55
C GLN A 45 -5.23 -5.84 -9.16
N LEU A 46 -6.14 -6.44 -8.39
CA LEU A 46 -7.48 -6.81 -8.85
C LEU A 46 -8.28 -5.59 -9.30
N ALA A 47 -8.27 -4.51 -8.53
CA ALA A 47 -8.97 -3.28 -8.88
C ALA A 47 -8.50 -2.71 -10.24
N SER A 48 -7.23 -2.94 -10.58
CA SER A 48 -6.60 -2.37 -11.77
C SER A 48 -6.74 -3.25 -13.00
N GLN A 49 -6.67 -4.57 -12.81
CA GLN A 49 -6.73 -5.58 -13.89
C GLN A 49 -8.16 -6.00 -14.22
N TYR A 50 -9.09 -5.88 -13.27
CA TYR A 50 -10.48 -6.31 -13.42
C TYR A 50 -11.43 -5.15 -13.05
N PRO A 51 -11.69 -4.20 -13.97
CA PRO A 51 -12.63 -3.11 -13.74
C PRO A 51 -14.03 -3.63 -13.37
N GLY A 52 -14.65 -3.07 -12.34
CA GLY A 52 -15.94 -3.52 -11.80
C GLY A 52 -15.84 -4.65 -10.78
N TYR A 53 -14.64 -5.14 -10.44
CA TYR A 53 -14.46 -6.15 -9.40
C TYR A 53 -14.84 -5.63 -8.00
N TYR A 54 -14.64 -4.33 -7.76
CA TYR A 54 -15.03 -3.67 -6.52
C TYR A 54 -16.14 -2.64 -6.78
N SER A 55 -16.84 -2.22 -5.72
CA SER A 55 -17.71 -1.05 -5.81
C SER A 55 -16.90 0.20 -6.17
N GLU A 56 -17.48 1.13 -6.93
CA GLU A 56 -16.79 2.31 -7.46
C GLU A 56 -16.03 3.12 -6.38
N ARG A 57 -16.67 3.30 -5.21
CA ARG A 57 -16.08 3.98 -4.04
C ARG A 57 -14.81 3.30 -3.52
N THR A 58 -14.69 1.99 -3.69
CA THR A 58 -13.54 1.19 -3.26
C THR A 58 -12.53 1.05 -4.40
N GLU A 59 -13.00 0.85 -5.63
CA GLU A 59 -12.17 0.60 -6.79
C GLU A 59 -11.26 1.79 -7.12
N LYS A 60 -11.80 3.01 -7.18
CA LYS A 60 -11.04 4.20 -7.60
C LYS A 60 -9.79 4.43 -6.73
N PRO A 61 -9.87 4.44 -5.38
CA PRO A 61 -8.68 4.54 -4.54
C PRO A 61 -7.71 3.37 -4.71
N LEU A 62 -8.19 2.13 -4.86
CA LEU A 62 -7.34 0.96 -5.03
C LEU A 62 -6.58 0.97 -6.36
N ARG A 63 -7.23 1.40 -7.46
CA ARG A 63 -6.60 1.54 -8.78
C ARG A 63 -5.43 2.53 -8.76
N ALA A 64 -5.51 3.59 -7.96
CA ALA A 64 -4.40 4.52 -7.79
C ALA A 64 -3.14 3.85 -7.20
N GLY A 65 -3.29 2.71 -6.51
CA GLY A 65 -2.19 1.95 -5.93
C GLY A 65 -1.52 0.94 -6.88
N PHE A 66 -1.90 0.84 -8.16
CA PHE A 66 -1.33 -0.18 -9.06
C PHE A 66 0.19 -0.10 -9.19
N GLY A 67 0.72 1.12 -9.35
CA GLY A 67 2.16 1.35 -9.41
C GLY A 67 2.91 0.95 -8.14
N VAL A 68 2.26 1.16 -6.99
CA VAL A 68 2.76 0.73 -5.68
C VAL A 68 2.80 -0.79 -5.58
N TRP A 69 1.79 -1.50 -6.09
CA TRP A 69 1.81 -2.96 -6.18
C TRP A 69 2.97 -3.48 -7.05
N LEU A 70 3.18 -2.91 -8.24
CA LEU A 70 4.32 -3.25 -9.11
C LEU A 70 5.66 -3.01 -8.42
N ALA A 71 5.81 -1.86 -7.75
CA ALA A 71 7.02 -1.52 -7.01
C ALA A 71 7.24 -2.49 -5.83
N TYR A 72 6.22 -2.77 -5.03
CA TYR A 72 6.32 -3.65 -3.88
C TYR A 72 6.70 -5.07 -4.28
N THR A 73 5.98 -5.65 -5.25
CA THR A 73 6.20 -7.03 -5.69
C THR A 73 7.61 -7.22 -6.25
N LYS A 74 8.10 -6.28 -7.08
CA LYS A 74 9.47 -6.33 -7.60
C LYS A 74 10.53 -6.21 -6.49
N HIS A 75 10.36 -5.25 -5.59
CA HIS A 75 11.44 -4.82 -4.70
C HIS A 75 11.42 -5.50 -3.34
N VAL A 76 10.27 -5.50 -2.68
CA VAL A 76 10.10 -6.15 -1.36
C VAL A 76 9.84 -7.65 -1.54
N GLY A 77 8.91 -8.00 -2.43
CA GLY A 77 8.57 -9.39 -2.75
C GLY A 77 9.69 -10.13 -3.49
N GLY A 78 10.37 -9.45 -4.41
CA GLY A 78 11.50 -9.98 -5.17
C GLY A 78 12.86 -9.85 -4.50
N TYR A 79 12.92 -9.45 -3.23
CA TYR A 79 14.17 -9.35 -2.43
C TYR A 79 15.24 -8.44 -3.06
N ARG A 80 14.84 -7.34 -3.73
CA ARG A 80 15.75 -6.43 -4.44
C ARG A 80 16.10 -5.16 -3.67
N ILE A 81 15.81 -5.13 -2.38
CA ILE A 81 16.14 -4.03 -1.47
C ILE A 81 16.94 -4.54 -0.27
N ASN A 82 17.54 -3.62 0.49
CA ASN A 82 18.24 -3.95 1.72
C ASN A 82 17.41 -4.83 2.66
N GLY A 83 18.01 -5.90 3.21
CA GLY A 83 17.33 -6.88 4.05
C GLY A 83 16.72 -6.32 5.34
N VAL A 84 17.36 -5.31 5.96
CA VAL A 84 16.85 -4.62 7.15
C VAL A 84 15.60 -3.80 6.80
N LEU A 85 15.65 -3.07 5.69
CA LEU A 85 14.48 -2.32 5.19
C LEU A 85 13.33 -3.28 4.86
N ARG A 86 13.61 -4.38 4.15
CA ARG A 86 12.61 -5.41 3.86
C ARG A 86 11.97 -5.94 5.14
N ARG A 87 12.79 -6.33 6.12
CA ARG A 87 12.32 -6.81 7.42
C ARG A 87 11.39 -5.79 8.08
N ARG A 88 11.81 -4.52 8.17
CA ARG A 88 10.99 -3.43 8.75
C ARG A 88 9.63 -3.28 8.04
N ILE A 89 9.59 -3.39 6.71
CA ILE A 89 8.34 -3.34 5.94
C ILE A 89 7.46 -4.55 6.26
N THR A 90 8.03 -5.76 6.26
CA THR A 90 7.27 -7.00 6.49
C THR A 90 6.78 -7.15 7.93
N GLU A 91 7.41 -6.49 8.89
CA GLU A 91 7.04 -6.48 10.31
C GLU A 91 6.01 -5.39 10.65
N MET A 92 5.65 -4.50 9.70
CA MET A 92 4.58 -3.52 9.91
C MET A 92 3.27 -4.21 10.29
N SER A 93 2.48 -3.59 11.17
CA SER A 93 1.09 -4.01 11.31
C SER A 93 0.31 -3.67 10.03
N PRO A 94 -0.78 -4.38 9.70
CA PRO A 94 -1.61 -4.05 8.54
C PRO A 94 -2.09 -2.59 8.52
N TYR A 95 -2.26 -1.97 9.69
CA TYR A 95 -2.62 -0.56 9.80
C TYR A 95 -1.49 0.38 9.34
N GLN A 96 -0.25 0.07 9.73
CA GLN A 96 0.96 0.76 9.29
C GLN A 96 1.25 0.48 7.83
N PHE A 97 1.03 -0.76 7.39
CA PHE A 97 1.22 -1.20 6.02
C PHE A 97 0.31 -0.45 5.04
N ALA A 98 -0.99 -0.32 5.35
CA ALA A 98 -1.90 0.50 4.57
C ALA A 98 -1.44 1.98 4.47
N ALA A 99 -0.89 2.53 5.57
CA ALA A 99 -0.32 3.87 5.56
C ALA A 99 0.93 3.96 4.67
N PHE A 100 1.77 2.94 4.72
CA PHE A 100 2.98 2.83 3.93
C PHE A 100 2.66 2.79 2.43
N LEU A 101 1.69 1.97 2.00
CA LEU A 101 1.21 1.96 0.61
C LEU A 101 0.66 3.33 0.20
N GLY A 102 -0.11 3.99 1.07
CA GLY A 102 -0.57 5.36 0.85
C GLY A 102 0.56 6.37 0.66
N ARG A 103 1.62 6.31 1.47
CA ARG A 103 2.80 7.18 1.33
C ARG A 103 3.53 6.97 0.01
N MET A 104 3.57 5.75 -0.52
CA MET A 104 4.15 5.50 -1.84
C MET A 104 3.33 6.18 -2.94
N VAL A 105 1.98 6.15 -2.85
CA VAL A 105 1.11 6.89 -3.78
C VAL A 105 1.36 8.39 -3.69
N ASP A 106 1.40 8.96 -2.47
CA ASP A 106 1.65 10.39 -2.28
C ASP A 106 3.07 10.81 -2.72
N ALA A 107 4.02 9.89 -2.69
CA ALA A 107 5.36 10.08 -3.25
C ALA A 107 5.42 9.95 -4.78
N GLY A 108 4.29 9.71 -5.44
CA GLY A 108 4.18 9.62 -6.89
C GLY A 108 4.69 8.30 -7.49
N VAL A 109 4.70 7.20 -6.71
CA VAL A 109 5.14 5.89 -7.22
C VAL A 109 4.05 5.27 -8.10
N THR A 110 4.23 5.35 -9.42
CA THR A 110 3.33 4.79 -10.44
C THR A 110 3.91 3.58 -11.17
N ASN A 111 5.19 3.27 -10.98
CA ASN A 111 5.84 2.11 -11.57
C ASN A 111 7.04 1.61 -10.72
N ALA A 112 7.61 0.48 -11.14
CA ALA A 112 8.71 -0.15 -10.43
C ALA A 112 10.02 0.66 -10.44
N GLY A 113 10.27 1.50 -11.46
CA GLY A 113 11.44 2.38 -11.53
C GLY A 113 11.38 3.49 -10.48
N GLN A 114 10.23 4.13 -10.32
CA GLN A 114 10.01 5.11 -9.25
C GLN A 114 10.01 4.44 -7.86
N GLY A 115 9.53 3.21 -7.77
CA GLY A 115 9.64 2.38 -6.57
C GLY A 115 11.09 2.20 -6.10
N GLU A 116 12.01 1.95 -7.03
CA GLU A 116 13.45 1.83 -6.74
C GLU A 116 13.97 3.09 -6.04
N VAL A 117 13.71 4.26 -6.64
CA VAL A 117 14.13 5.56 -6.08
C VAL A 117 13.54 5.79 -4.70
N PHE A 118 12.26 5.43 -4.50
CA PHE A 118 11.59 5.54 -3.22
C PHE A 118 12.27 4.67 -2.14
N PHE A 119 12.55 3.40 -2.44
CA PHE A 119 13.19 2.48 -1.49
C PHE A 119 14.66 2.83 -1.23
N GLN A 120 15.40 3.33 -2.22
CA GLN A 120 16.76 3.84 -2.03
C GLN A 120 16.76 5.01 -1.05
N ARG A 121 15.87 6.00 -1.23
CA ARG A 121 15.71 7.12 -0.28
C ARG A 121 15.38 6.65 1.14
N MET A 122 14.50 5.66 1.28
CA MET A 122 14.20 5.08 2.59
C MET A 122 15.43 4.40 3.21
N THR A 123 16.23 3.69 2.41
CA THR A 123 17.43 2.99 2.90
C THR A 123 18.44 3.97 3.48
N HIS A 124 18.61 5.14 2.86
CA HIS A 124 19.51 6.19 3.38
C HIS A 124 18.99 6.89 4.65
N ALA A 125 17.73 6.68 5.03
CA ALA A 125 17.12 7.22 6.24
C ALA A 125 17.09 6.21 7.41
N ILE A 126 17.70 5.03 7.24
CA ILE A 126 17.72 3.92 8.20
C ILE A 126 19.08 3.83 8.87
#